data_AF-A0A966QRC2-F1
#
_entry.id   AF-A0A966QRC2-F1
#
_cell.length_a   1.000
_cell.length_b   1.000
_cell.length_c   1.000
_cell.angle_alpha   90.00
_cell.angle_beta   90.00
_cell.angle_gamma   90.00
#
_symmetry.space_group_name_H-M   'P 1'
#
loop_
_entity.id
_entity.type
_entity.pdbx_description
1 polymer ?
#
loop_
_entity_poly.entity_id
_entity_poly.type
_entity_poly.pdbx_seq_one_letter_code
_entity_poly.pdbx_strand_id
1 'polypeptide(L)' 'MKVSPKTRAAVLSEALPHLQRFAGKVIVVKYGGNALADSSEDSMEVFARDVALLHAVGMKPVV' A
#
# COMPACT_ATOMS: atom_id res chain seq x y z
N MET A 1 -14.34 -13.32 -1.29
CA MET A 1 -13.63 -14.50 -0.74
C MET A 1 -13.32 -14.25 0.73
N LYS A 2 -13.70 -15.13 1.68
CA LYS A 2 -13.34 -14.98 3.10
C LYS A 2 -11.96 -15.62 3.35
N VAL A 3 -10.96 -14.81 3.71
CA VAL A 3 -9.63 -15.29 4.09
C VAL A 3 -9.64 -15.73 5.55
N SER A 4 -9.09 -16.91 5.87
CA SER A 4 -9.04 -17.38 7.26
C SER A 4 -8.17 -16.46 8.14
N PRO A 5 -8.47 -16.32 9.45
CA PRO A 5 -7.62 -15.53 10.35
C PRO A 5 -6.15 -15.98 10.35
N LYS A 6 -5.90 -17.29 10.28
CA LYS A 6 -4.56 -17.87 10.22
C LYS A 6 -3.81 -17.43 8.96
N THR A 7 -4.46 -17.47 7.80
CA THR A 7 -3.88 -17.02 6.53
C THR A 7 -3.59 -15.52 6.57
N ARG A 8 -4.52 -14.70 7.10
CA ARG A 8 -4.31 -13.25 7.23
C ARG A 8 -3.12 -12.93 8.13
N ALA A 9 -3.00 -13.59 9.28
CA ALA A 9 -1.89 -13.41 10.19
C ALA A 9 -0.54 -13.78 9.54
N ALA A 10 -0.49 -14.89 8.79
CA ALA A 10 0.73 -15.30 8.07
C ALA A 10 1.19 -14.23 7.07
N VAL A 11 0.27 -13.72 6.23
CA VAL A 11 0.59 -12.67 5.24
C VAL A 11 1.08 -11.37 5.92
N LEU A 12 0.44 -10.96 7.01
CA LEU A 12 0.87 -9.75 7.75
C LEU A 12 2.24 -9.94 8.41
N SER A 13 2.54 -11.12 8.94
CA SER A 13 3.85 -11.45 9.50
C SER A 13 4.95 -11.45 8.43
N GLU A 14 4.67 -11.97 7.23
CA GLU A 14 5.60 -11.96 6.09
C GLU A 14 5.89 -10.54 5.58
N ALA A 15 4.94 -9.61 5.72
CA ALA A 15 5.13 -8.21 5.33
C ALA A 15 6.04 -7.44 6.30
N LEU A 16 6.16 -7.87 7.57
CA LEU A 16 6.85 -7.11 8.63
C LEU A 16 8.30 -6.71 8.29
N PRO A 17 9.17 -7.59 7.74
CA PRO A 17 10.53 -7.21 7.37
C PRO A 17 10.59 -6.08 6.33
N HIS A 18 9.61 -6.02 5.42
CA HIS A 18 9.51 -4.96 4.42
C HIS A 18 9.10 -3.63 5.07
N LEU A 19 8.13 -3.66 5.98
CA LEU A 19 7.71 -2.48 6.73
C LEU A 19 8.87 -1.88 7.54
N GLN A 20 9.61 -2.73 8.25
CA GLN A 20 10.78 -2.32 9.04
C GLN A 20 11.89 -1.74 8.17
N ARG A 21 12.14 -2.33 6.99
CA ARG A 21 13.16 -1.84 6.04
C ARG A 21 12.90 -0.40 5.57
N PHE A 22 11.64 -0.02 5.40
CA PHE A 22 11.25 1.27 4.83
C PHE A 22 10.66 2.25 5.86
N ALA A 23 10.58 1.86 7.13
CA ALA A 23 10.15 2.75 8.21
C ALA A 23 10.99 4.05 8.22
N GLY A 24 10.30 5.19 8.26
CA GLY A 24 10.88 6.54 8.24
C GLY A 24 11.46 6.99 6.90
N LYS A 25 11.48 6.16 5.86
CA LYS A 25 12.01 6.48 4.53
C LYS A 25 10.99 7.27 3.69
N VAL A 26 11.52 8.12 2.81
CA VAL A 26 10.73 8.80 1.77
C VAL A 26 10.51 7.85 0.61
N ILE A 27 9.25 7.69 0.21
CA ILE A 27 8.85 6.83 -0.90
C ILE A 27 8.22 7.71 -1.98
N VAL A 28 8.91 7.86 -3.12
CA VAL A 28 8.38 8.65 -4.24
C VAL A 28 7.53 7.75 -5.12
N VAL A 29 6.26 8.08 -5.27
CA VAL A 29 5.25 7.28 -5.98
C VAL A 29 4.73 8.06 -7.17
N LYS A 30 5.31 7.82 -8.35
CA LYS A 30 4.82 8.47 -9.57
C LYS A 30 3.40 8.03 -9.90
N TYR A 31 2.42 8.92 -9.73
CA TYR A 31 1.04 8.69 -10.13
C TYR A 31 0.80 9.13 -11.59
N GLY A 32 0.65 8.17 -12.50
CA GLY A 32 0.45 8.42 -13.93
C GLY A 32 0.56 7.15 -14.80
N GLY A 33 0.16 7.23 -16.08
CA GLY A 33 0.27 6.12 -17.06
C GLY A 33 -0.88 5.11 -17.00
N ASN A 34 -0.62 3.81 -17.20
CA ASN A 34 -1.64 2.74 -17.23
C ASN A 34 -2.42 2.58 -15.91
N ALA A 35 -1.92 3.17 -14.81
CA ALA A 35 -2.63 3.28 -13.54
C ALA A 35 -3.87 4.21 -13.61
N LEU A 36 -3.98 5.02 -14.67
CA LEU A 36 -5.11 5.89 -14.99
C LEU A 36 -5.96 5.33 -16.16
N ALA A 37 -5.54 4.25 -16.82
CA ALA A 37 -6.20 3.76 -18.03
C ALA A 37 -7.54 3.04 -17.73
N ASP A 38 -7.68 2.48 -16.52
CA ASP A 38 -8.92 1.96 -15.98
C ASP A 38 -9.53 2.97 -14.99
N SER A 39 -9.84 4.17 -15.48
CA SER A 39 -10.36 5.31 -14.74
C SER A 39 -11.80 5.11 -14.24
N SER A 40 -12.06 4.04 -13.49
CA SER A 40 -13.17 4.04 -12.54
C SER A 40 -12.75 4.82 -11.29
N GLU A 41 -13.72 5.43 -10.61
CA GLU A 41 -13.50 6.10 -9.31
C GLU A 41 -12.78 5.17 -8.31
N ASP A 42 -13.03 3.86 -8.44
CA ASP A 42 -12.42 2.80 -7.63
C ASP A 42 -10.89 2.75 -7.70
N SER A 43 -10.29 3.00 -8.89
CA SER A 43 -8.83 2.94 -9.06
C SER A 43 -8.11 4.05 -8.30
N MET A 44 -8.72 5.25 -8.27
CA MET A 44 -8.19 6.39 -7.50
C MET A 44 -8.37 6.16 -6.00
N GLU A 45 -9.51 5.60 -5.58
CA GLU A 45 -9.74 5.28 -4.16
C GLU A 45 -8.74 4.25 -3.65
N VAL A 46 -8.47 3.20 -4.42
CA VAL A 46 -7.46 2.18 -4.07
C VAL A 46 -6.07 2.81 -3.96
N PHE A 47 -5.69 3.66 -4.93
CA PHE A 47 -4.40 4.36 -4.87
C PHE A 47 -4.26 5.23 -3.62
N ALA A 48 -5.30 6.04 -3.32
CA ALA A 48 -5.30 6.89 -2.13
C ALA A 48 -5.23 6.07 -0.84
N ARG A 49 -5.94 4.93 -0.76
CA ARG A 49 -5.88 4.01 0.38
C ARG A 49 -4.48 3.44 0.57
N ASP A 50 -3.80 3.07 -0.50
CA ASP A 50 -2.46 2.51 -0.42
C ASP A 50 -1.44 3.57 0.02
N VAL A 51 -1.53 4.80 -0.49
CA VAL A 51 -0.72 5.93 0.00
C VAL A 51 -0.97 6.20 1.49
N ALA A 52 -2.23 6.19 1.93
CA ALA A 52 -2.59 6.35 3.33
C ALA A 52 -2.03 5.21 4.20
N LEU A 53 -2.05 3.96 3.70
CA LEU A 53 -1.46 2.81 4.38
C LEU A 53 0.05 2.99 4.56
N LEU A 54 0.78 3.40 3.52
CA LEU A 54 2.23 3.66 3.61
C LEU A 54 2.54 4.68 4.71
N HIS A 55 1.75 5.75 4.80
CA HIS A 55 1.89 6.74 5.87
C HIS A 55 1.56 6.14 7.26
N ALA A 56 0.47 5.39 7.37
CA ALA A 56 0.03 4.78 8.63
C ALA A 56 1.05 3.78 9.21
N VAL A 57 1.81 3.09 8.36
CA VAL A 57 2.87 2.14 8.77
C VAL A 57 4.24 2.80 8.93
N GLY A 58 4.31 4.13 8.95
CA GLY A 58 5.52 4.89 9.29
C GLY A 58 6.42 5.25 8.12
N MET A 59 5.98 5.10 6.87
CA MET A 59 6.70 5.61 5.70
C MET A 59 6.28 7.05 5.39
N LYS A 60 7.04 7.73 4.51
CA LYS A 60 6.78 9.11 4.10
C LYS A 60 6.51 9.16 2.59
N PRO A 61 5.30 8.79 2.13
CA PRO A 61 4.99 8.80 0.70
C PRO A 61 4.95 10.23 0.16
N VAL A 62 5.48 10.42 -1.04
CA VAL A 62 5.40 11.64 -1.85
C VAL A 62 4.92 11.21 -3.22
N VAL A 63 3.72 11.63 -3.60
CA VAL A 63 3.09 11.30 -4.90
C VAL A 63 3.59 12.25 -5.98
#